data_AF-A0A6G4Z8F2-F1
#
_entry.id   AF-A0A6G4Z8F2-F1
#
_cell.length_a   1.000
_cell.length_b   1.000
_cell.length_c   1.000
_cell.angle_alpha   90.00
_cell.angle_beta   90.00
_cell.angle_gamma   90.00
#
_symmetry.space_group_name_H-M   'P 1'
#
loop_
_entity.id
_entity.type
_entity.pdbx_description
1 polymer ?
#
loop_
_entity_poly.entity_id
_entity_poly.type
_entity_poly.pdbx_seq_one_letter_code
_entity_poly.pdbx_strand_id
1 'polypeptide(L)'
;MAALTVDDILKESEVGTLIPLIVEVNDKVVPIIFVKDYLEALKDIGDNVLVALKSSIISNKKLDLLLIMIRFDEREENTYDLWLNYGFNWHFDFLNGLINLEKILIDFRDEDNNRIKTIEVCNTIKKDLEKYKESCEDSILIKEGKEENIIKVVKRKKYESWNNEDALDLIDEVLDDYSSIQDMWENL
;
A
#
# COMPACT_ATOMS: atom_id res chain seq x y z
N MET A 1 -18.70 16.76 3.93
CA MET A 1 -18.30 15.51 3.26
C MET A 1 -19.37 14.48 3.57
N ALA A 2 -19.91 13.79 2.56
CA ALA A 2 -20.76 12.63 2.81
C ALA A 2 -19.90 11.54 3.44
N ALA A 3 -20.43 10.84 4.45
CA ALA A 3 -19.77 9.66 5.00
C ALA A 3 -19.88 8.54 3.96
N LEU A 4 -18.78 8.25 3.26
CA LEU A 4 -18.70 7.12 2.34
C LEU A 4 -18.62 5.82 3.15
N THR A 5 -19.36 4.81 2.72
CA THR A 5 -19.23 3.46 3.26
C THR A 5 -18.12 2.71 2.54
N VAL A 6 -17.69 1.58 3.11
CA VAL A 6 -16.77 0.66 2.43
C VAL A 6 -17.31 0.27 1.05
N ASP A 7 -18.60 -0.07 0.96
CA ASP A 7 -19.23 -0.46 -0.30
C ASP A 7 -19.20 0.66 -1.35
N ASP A 8 -19.30 1.93 -0.95
CA ASP A 8 -19.23 3.06 -1.89
C ASP A 8 -17.84 3.15 -2.53
N ILE A 9 -16.78 2.98 -1.73
CA ILE A 9 -15.39 3.00 -2.21
C ILE A 9 -15.12 1.78 -3.08
N LEU A 10 -15.54 0.60 -2.64
CA LEU A 10 -15.33 -0.64 -3.39
C LEU A 10 -16.07 -0.62 -4.72
N LYS A 11 -17.26 0.01 -4.83
CA LYS A 11 -17.98 0.15 -6.11
C LYS A 11 -17.19 0.94 -7.15
N GLU A 12 -16.43 1.94 -6.73
CA GLU A 12 -15.62 2.78 -7.62
C GLU A 12 -14.25 2.15 -7.95
N SER A 13 -13.86 1.09 -7.22
CA SER A 13 -12.59 0.40 -7.41
C SER A 13 -12.67 -0.64 -8.53
N GLU A 14 -11.57 -0.78 -9.27
CA GLU A 14 -11.42 -1.79 -10.31
C GLU A 14 -11.43 -3.21 -9.73
N VAL A 15 -11.75 -4.20 -10.56
CA VAL A 15 -11.66 -5.62 -10.20
C VAL A 15 -10.23 -6.09 -10.49
N GLY A 16 -9.67 -6.92 -9.62
CA GLY A 16 -8.28 -7.40 -9.69
C GLY A 16 -7.30 -6.49 -8.93
N THR A 17 -7.73 -5.83 -7.86
CA THR A 17 -6.91 -4.84 -7.14
C THR A 17 -6.97 -4.95 -5.62
N LEU A 18 -5.95 -4.38 -4.94
CA LEU A 18 -5.92 -4.20 -3.50
C LEU A 18 -6.34 -2.78 -3.12
N ILE A 19 -7.30 -2.68 -2.20
CA ILE A 19 -7.77 -1.41 -1.65
C ILE A 19 -7.47 -1.35 -0.15
N PRO A 20 -6.37 -0.69 0.27
CA PRO A 20 -6.15 -0.33 1.67
C PRO A 20 -7.19 0.67 2.19
N LEU A 21 -7.86 0.33 3.28
CA LEU A 21 -8.78 1.25 3.96
C LEU A 21 -8.57 1.24 5.47
N ILE A 22 -8.85 2.38 6.07
CA ILE A 22 -9.10 2.48 7.50
C ILE A 22 -10.60 2.41 7.73
N VAL A 23 -11.04 1.42 8.49
CA VAL A 23 -12.45 1.19 8.79
C VAL A 23 -12.68 1.38 10.29
N GLU A 24 -13.67 2.19 10.64
CA GLU A 24 -14.10 2.34 12.02
C GLU A 24 -15.15 1.28 12.37
N VAL A 25 -14.84 0.42 13.35
CA VAL A 25 -15.74 -0.63 13.84
C VAL A 25 -15.91 -0.47 15.34
N ASN A 26 -17.10 -0.04 15.78
CA ASN A 26 -17.42 0.21 17.20
C ASN A 26 -16.37 1.14 17.87
N ASP A 27 -16.17 2.33 17.29
CA ASP A 27 -15.20 3.35 17.73
C ASP A 27 -13.72 2.91 17.67
N LYS A 28 -13.42 1.78 17.01
CA LYS A 28 -12.04 1.32 16.78
C LYS A 28 -11.66 1.51 15.33
N VAL A 29 -10.53 2.17 15.13
CA VAL A 29 -9.90 2.37 13.82
C VAL A 29 -9.10 1.12 13.46
N VAL A 30 -9.49 0.45 12.37
CA VAL A 30 -8.90 -0.82 11.94
C VAL A 30 -8.44 -0.70 10.48
N PRO A 31 -7.13 -0.79 10.19
CA PRO A 31 -6.64 -0.89 8.82
C PRO A 31 -6.97 -2.29 8.27
N ILE A 32 -7.58 -2.32 7.09
CA ILE A 32 -7.97 -3.54 6.37
C ILE A 32 -7.50 -3.41 4.92
N ILE A 33 -6.89 -4.46 4.39
CA ILE A 33 -6.62 -4.57 2.95
C ILE A 33 -7.80 -5.30 2.32
N PHE A 34 -8.52 -4.63 1.42
CA PHE A 34 -9.57 -5.28 0.64
C PHE A 34 -8.97 -5.86 -0.64
N VAL A 35 -9.33 -7.10 -0.97
CA VAL A 35 -9.06 -7.70 -2.27
C VAL A 35 -10.39 -7.70 -3.00
N LYS A 36 -10.48 -6.95 -4.11
CA LYS A 36 -11.66 -6.97 -4.98
C LYS A 36 -11.30 -7.72 -6.25
N ASP A 37 -11.92 -8.85 -6.49
CA ASP A 37 -11.63 -9.68 -7.67
C ASP A 37 -12.88 -10.45 -8.14
N TYR A 38 -12.81 -11.10 -9.28
CA TYR A 38 -13.87 -11.96 -9.79
C TYR A 38 -14.09 -13.14 -8.84
N LEU A 39 -15.36 -13.49 -8.61
CA LEU A 39 -15.75 -14.63 -7.79
C LEU A 39 -15.03 -15.92 -8.22
N GLU A 40 -14.75 -16.09 -9.51
CA GLU A 40 -14.01 -17.24 -10.02
C GLU A 40 -12.58 -17.36 -9.48
N ALA A 41 -11.87 -16.24 -9.31
CA ALA A 41 -10.54 -16.20 -8.72
C ALA A 41 -10.58 -16.42 -7.20
N LEU A 42 -11.66 -15.96 -6.54
CA LEU A 42 -11.80 -15.99 -5.08
C LEU A 42 -12.48 -17.25 -4.53
N LYS A 43 -13.13 -18.07 -5.38
CA LYS A 43 -13.98 -19.20 -4.96
C LYS A 43 -13.26 -20.25 -4.09
N ASP A 44 -11.95 -20.37 -4.24
CA ASP A 44 -11.12 -21.37 -3.55
C ASP A 44 -10.49 -20.83 -2.24
N ILE A 45 -10.77 -19.58 -1.85
CA ILE A 45 -10.21 -18.97 -0.63
C ILE A 45 -10.87 -19.57 0.63
N GLY A 46 -10.32 -20.70 1.06
CA GLY A 46 -10.74 -21.48 2.22
C GLY A 46 -10.13 -21.02 3.55
N ASP A 47 -10.42 -21.71 4.66
CA ASP A 47 -9.91 -21.36 6.01
C ASP A 47 -8.39 -21.59 6.14
N ASN A 48 -7.85 -22.47 5.30
CA ASN A 48 -6.46 -22.89 5.34
C ASN A 48 -5.65 -22.33 4.16
N VAL A 49 -6.15 -21.28 3.49
CA VAL A 49 -5.42 -20.67 2.37
C VAL A 49 -4.07 -20.15 2.87
N LEU A 50 -2.99 -20.55 2.19
CA LEU A 50 -1.68 -19.99 2.48
C LEU A 50 -1.64 -18.56 1.96
N VAL A 51 -1.26 -17.63 2.84
CA VAL A 51 -1.06 -16.23 2.48
C VAL A 51 0.38 -15.86 2.72
N ALA A 52 1.06 -15.47 1.65
CA ALA A 52 2.42 -14.97 1.70
C ALA A 52 2.40 -13.45 1.55
N LEU A 53 3.23 -12.78 2.35
CA LEU A 53 3.44 -11.34 2.29
C LEU A 53 4.90 -11.06 1.98
N LYS A 54 5.14 -10.19 1.00
CA LYS A 54 6.44 -9.56 0.74
C LYS A 54 6.29 -8.05 0.84
N SER A 55 7.38 -7.36 1.17
CA SER A 55 7.44 -5.91 1.09
C SER A 55 8.81 -5.45 0.63
N SER A 56 8.83 -4.31 -0.04
CA SER A 56 10.07 -3.66 -0.44
C SER A 56 9.93 -2.15 -0.45
N ILE A 57 11.03 -1.47 -0.15
CA ILE A 57 11.14 -0.02 -0.24
C ILE A 57 11.81 0.29 -1.57
N ILE A 58 11.04 0.85 -2.49
CA ILE A 58 11.51 1.28 -3.80
C ILE A 58 11.83 2.77 -3.72
N SER A 59 13.06 3.14 -4.06
CA SER A 59 13.54 4.51 -3.89
C SER A 59 14.19 5.02 -5.17
N ASN A 60 13.96 6.30 -5.48
CA ASN A 60 14.78 7.05 -6.41
C ASN A 60 15.36 8.31 -5.72
N LYS A 61 15.90 9.25 -6.49
CA LYS A 61 16.48 10.49 -5.93
C LYS A 61 15.44 11.45 -5.34
N LYS A 62 14.16 11.31 -5.73
CA LYS A 62 13.08 12.21 -5.35
C LYS A 62 12.29 11.66 -4.17
N LEU A 63 11.92 10.38 -4.20
CA LEU A 63 10.99 9.78 -3.25
C LEU A 63 11.26 8.30 -2.94
N ASP A 64 10.56 7.81 -1.91
CA ASP A 64 10.49 6.40 -1.55
C ASP A 64 9.03 5.93 -1.58
N LEU A 65 8.78 4.78 -2.20
CA LEU A 65 7.50 4.07 -2.15
C LEU A 65 7.67 2.76 -1.40
N LEU A 66 6.60 2.33 -0.75
CA LEU A 66 6.51 0.99 -0.20
C LEU A 66 5.64 0.15 -1.12
N LEU A 67 6.22 -0.94 -1.62
CA LEU A 67 5.49 -2.03 -2.27
C LEU A 67 5.17 -3.10 -1.23
N ILE A 68 3.90 -3.46 -1.09
CA ILE A 68 3.45 -4.66 -0.37
C ILE A 68 2.90 -5.61 -1.42
N MET A 69 3.41 -6.84 -1.47
CA MET A 69 2.86 -7.89 -2.33
C MET A 69 2.21 -8.96 -1.48
N ILE A 70 1.06 -9.44 -1.94
CA ILE A 70 0.28 -10.49 -1.28
C ILE A 70 0.01 -11.60 -2.28
N ARG A 71 0.31 -12.85 -1.90
CA ARG A 71 0.00 -14.02 -2.72
C ARG A 71 -0.82 -15.04 -1.94
N PHE A 72 -1.86 -15.56 -2.58
CA PHE A 72 -2.76 -16.56 -2.00
C PHE A 72 -2.70 -17.90 -2.77
N ASP A 73 -2.78 -19.02 -2.06
CA ASP A 73 -2.92 -20.39 -2.63
C ASP A 73 -1.78 -20.86 -3.58
N GLU A 74 -0.59 -20.27 -3.51
CA GLU A 74 0.57 -20.56 -4.40
C GLU A 74 0.32 -20.41 -5.91
N ARG A 75 -0.90 -20.07 -6.34
CA ARG A 75 -1.25 -19.84 -7.75
C ARG A 75 -0.74 -18.47 -8.18
N GLU A 76 -0.20 -18.41 -9.40
CA GLU A 76 0.33 -17.18 -9.99
C GLU A 76 -0.75 -16.09 -10.11
N GLU A 77 -1.96 -16.49 -10.51
CA GLU A 77 -3.13 -15.62 -10.73
C GLU A 77 -3.63 -14.89 -9.47
N ASN A 78 -3.17 -15.31 -8.29
CA ASN A 78 -3.60 -14.77 -7.00
C ASN A 78 -2.50 -13.93 -6.33
N THR A 79 -1.64 -13.31 -7.13
CA THR A 79 -0.60 -12.39 -6.69
C THR A 79 -1.07 -10.96 -6.93
N TYR A 80 -0.96 -10.13 -5.90
CA TYR A 80 -1.39 -8.74 -5.93
C TYR A 80 -0.32 -7.83 -5.35
N ASP A 81 -0.28 -6.60 -5.83
CA ASP A 81 0.60 -5.55 -5.36
C ASP A 81 -0.20 -4.37 -4.80
N LEU A 82 0.39 -3.72 -3.80
CA LEU A 82 -0.12 -2.51 -3.19
C LEU A 82 1.02 -1.52 -3.01
N TRP A 83 0.91 -0.39 -3.72
CA TRP A 83 1.85 0.71 -3.65
C TRP A 83 1.38 1.78 -2.68
N LEU A 84 2.20 2.07 -1.68
CA LEU A 84 1.91 3.07 -0.65
C LEU A 84 2.91 4.22 -0.74
N ASN A 85 2.37 5.42 -0.84
CA ASN A 85 3.08 6.69 -0.86
C ASN A 85 2.83 7.42 0.47
N TYR A 86 3.84 7.48 1.35
CA TYR A 86 3.76 8.13 2.66
C TYR A 86 3.41 9.64 2.59
N GLY A 87 3.67 10.29 1.46
CA GLY A 87 3.28 11.68 1.21
C GLY A 87 1.77 11.89 1.07
N PHE A 88 0.99 10.82 0.90
CA PHE A 88 -0.46 10.89 0.75
C PHE A 88 -1.16 10.56 2.07
N ASN A 89 -1.98 11.49 2.58
CA ASN A 89 -2.53 11.42 3.95
C ASN A 89 -3.22 10.09 4.29
N TRP A 90 -4.00 9.53 3.37
CA TRP A 90 -4.74 8.31 3.67
C TRP A 90 -3.83 7.06 3.66
N HIS A 91 -2.78 7.03 2.81
CA HIS A 91 -1.72 6.01 2.89
C HIS A 91 -0.93 6.15 4.20
N PHE A 92 -0.61 7.39 4.59
CA PHE A 92 0.04 7.70 5.85
C PHE A 92 -0.75 7.16 7.05
N ASP A 93 -2.05 7.44 7.10
CA ASP A 93 -2.91 6.96 8.18
C ASP A 93 -2.97 5.43 8.17
N PHE A 94 -3.18 4.82 7.00
CA PHE A 94 -3.26 3.36 6.84
C PHE A 94 -1.97 2.67 7.33
N LEU A 95 -0.81 3.14 6.89
CA LEU A 95 0.51 2.63 7.30
C LEU A 95 0.73 2.74 8.80
N ASN A 96 0.39 3.90 9.40
CA ASN A 96 0.52 4.12 10.83
C ASN A 96 -0.47 3.28 11.65
N GLY A 97 -1.62 2.90 11.09
CA GLY A 97 -2.48 1.87 11.66
C GLY A 97 -1.81 0.49 11.58
N LEU A 98 -1.36 0.10 10.40
CA LEU A 98 -0.89 -1.23 10.08
C LEU A 98 0.37 -1.63 10.87
N ILE A 99 1.33 -0.73 11.01
CA ILE A 99 2.61 -0.93 11.70
C ILE A 99 2.45 -1.36 13.17
N ASN A 100 1.35 -0.94 13.80
CA ASN A 100 1.08 -1.21 15.21
C ASN A 100 0.38 -2.55 15.44
N LEU A 101 -0.04 -3.24 14.38
CA LEU A 101 -0.74 -4.51 14.49
C LEU A 101 0.20 -5.70 14.40
N GLU A 102 -0.03 -6.70 15.26
CA GLU A 102 0.60 -8.03 15.14
C GLU A 102 0.04 -8.83 13.98
N LYS A 103 -1.19 -8.53 13.56
CA LYS A 103 -1.91 -9.21 12.48
C LYS A 103 -2.51 -8.21 11.51
N ILE A 104 -2.50 -8.56 10.23
CA ILE A 104 -3.13 -7.81 9.14
C ILE A 104 -4.46 -8.49 8.80
N LEU A 105 -5.51 -7.70 8.65
CA LEU A 105 -6.81 -8.16 8.16
C LEU A 105 -6.88 -7.97 6.65
N ILE A 106 -7.28 -9.04 5.96
CA ILE A 106 -7.51 -9.03 4.51
C ILE A 106 -8.95 -9.46 4.27
N ASP A 107 -9.75 -8.62 3.60
CA ASP A 107 -11.17 -8.86 3.31
C ASP A 107 -11.38 -9.03 1.81
N PHE A 108 -11.90 -10.18 1.40
CA PHE A 108 -12.13 -10.55 0.02
C PHE A 108 -13.56 -10.24 -0.40
N ARG A 109 -13.68 -9.58 -1.55
CA ARG A 109 -14.91 -9.07 -2.14
C ARG A 109 -14.98 -9.50 -3.58
N ASP A 110 -16.12 -10.03 -4.01
CA ASP A 110 -16.35 -10.29 -5.42
C ASP A 110 -16.57 -8.99 -6.23
N GLU A 111 -16.76 -9.13 -7.53
CA GLU A 111 -17.01 -8.01 -8.45
C GLU A 111 -18.28 -7.19 -8.09
N ASP A 112 -19.22 -7.80 -7.38
CA ASP A 112 -20.47 -7.21 -6.90
C ASP A 112 -20.36 -6.68 -5.45
N ASN A 113 -19.15 -6.67 -4.88
CA ASN A 113 -18.82 -6.31 -3.50
C ASN A 113 -19.42 -7.23 -2.41
N ASN A 114 -19.93 -8.41 -2.77
CA ASN A 114 -20.32 -9.39 -1.77
C ASN A 114 -19.08 -9.90 -1.05
N ARG A 115 -19.17 -9.96 0.27
CA ARG A 115 -18.09 -10.48 1.11
C ARG A 115 -17.95 -11.98 0.89
N ILE A 116 -16.78 -12.39 0.44
CA ILE A 116 -16.40 -13.80 0.33
C ILE A 116 -15.85 -14.25 1.68
N LYS A 117 -14.85 -13.52 2.20
CA LYS A 117 -14.15 -13.92 3.41
C LYS A 117 -13.35 -12.78 4.02
N THR A 118 -13.05 -12.90 5.31
CA THR A 118 -11.93 -12.15 5.93
C THR A 118 -10.95 -13.15 6.52
N ILE A 119 -9.67 -12.88 6.35
CA ILE A 119 -8.58 -13.64 6.94
C ILE A 119 -7.70 -12.73 7.80
N GLU A 120 -7.05 -13.34 8.77
CA GLU A 120 -6.03 -12.71 9.60
C GLU A 120 -4.68 -13.36 9.31
N VAL A 121 -3.66 -12.54 9.04
CA VAL A 121 -2.30 -13.02 8.79
C VAL A 121 -1.33 -12.31 9.72
N CYS A 122 -0.28 -13.00 10.16
CA CYS A 122 0.77 -12.35 10.96
C CYS A 122 1.42 -11.22 10.17
N ASN A 123 1.66 -10.08 10.81
CA ASN A 123 2.34 -8.94 10.21
C ASN A 123 3.85 -9.21 10.11
N THR A 124 4.26 -10.03 9.15
CA THR A 124 5.65 -10.40 8.91
C THR A 124 6.49 -9.25 8.33
N ILE A 125 5.82 -8.25 7.75
CA ILE A 125 6.44 -7.08 7.10
C ILE A 125 6.63 -5.88 8.04
N LYS A 126 6.24 -6.00 9.32
CA LYS A 126 6.26 -4.90 10.29
C LYS A 126 7.58 -4.11 10.33
N LYS A 127 8.71 -4.80 10.30
CA LYS A 127 10.04 -4.17 10.33
C LYS A 127 10.31 -3.33 9.08
N ASP A 128 9.82 -3.77 7.93
CA ASP A 128 9.96 -3.03 6.67
C ASP A 128 9.06 -1.79 6.68
N LEU A 129 7.86 -1.88 7.26
CA LEU A 129 6.99 -0.72 7.50
C LEU A 129 7.66 0.32 8.41
N GLU A 130 8.29 -0.12 9.52
CA GLU A 130 9.05 0.74 10.44
C GLU A 130 10.20 1.44 9.72
N LYS A 131 10.99 0.68 8.95
CA LYS A 131 12.10 1.22 8.16
C LYS A 131 11.63 2.22 7.10
N TYR A 132 10.53 1.93 6.42
CA TYR A 132 9.95 2.83 5.42
C TYR A 132 9.53 4.15 6.05
N LYS A 133 8.81 4.09 7.18
CA LYS A 133 8.39 5.27 7.93
C LYS A 133 9.58 6.11 8.36
N GLU A 134 10.63 5.50 8.93
CA GLU A 134 11.84 6.23 9.33
C GLU A 134 12.48 6.97 8.14
N SER A 135 12.65 6.30 7.00
CA SER A 135 13.20 6.91 5.77
C SER A 135 12.34 8.09 5.29
N CYS A 136 11.02 7.96 5.32
CA CYS A 136 10.10 9.02 4.91
C CYS A 136 10.18 10.24 5.84
N GLU A 137 10.32 10.00 7.14
CA GLU A 137 10.38 11.03 8.17
C GLU A 137 11.80 11.61 8.39
N ASP A 138 12.78 11.20 7.60
CA ASP A 138 14.09 11.82 7.61
C ASP A 138 14.00 13.31 7.28
N SER A 139 14.81 14.09 7.99
CA SER A 139 14.84 15.54 7.77
C SER A 139 15.84 15.91 6.70
N ILE A 140 15.36 16.55 5.64
CA ILE A 140 16.17 17.03 4.51
C ILE A 140 16.21 18.57 4.49
N LEU A 141 17.24 19.11 3.84
CA LEU A 141 17.36 20.55 3.58
C LEU A 141 16.88 20.86 2.16
N ILE A 142 15.87 21.71 2.04
CA ILE A 142 15.29 22.13 0.76
C ILE A 142 15.60 23.61 0.54
N LYS A 143 16.03 23.96 -0.67
CA LYS A 143 16.27 25.35 -1.08
C LYS A 143 14.94 26.01 -1.45
N GLU A 144 14.57 27.08 -0.74
CA GLU A 144 13.34 27.84 -1.01
C GLU A 144 13.57 29.03 -1.94
N GLY A 145 14.78 29.58 -1.97
CA GLY A 145 15.06 30.74 -2.80
C GLY A 145 16.47 31.28 -2.68
N LYS A 146 16.73 32.33 -3.46
CA LYS A 146 17.97 33.10 -3.42
C LYS A 146 17.62 34.58 -3.41
N GLU A 147 18.20 35.32 -2.47
CA GLU A 147 18.09 36.77 -2.39
C GLU A 147 19.52 37.33 -2.37
N GLU A 148 19.90 38.01 -3.45
CA GLU A 148 21.29 38.41 -3.73
C GLU A 148 22.29 37.25 -3.58
N ASN A 149 23.13 37.24 -2.54
CA ASN A 149 24.11 36.19 -2.25
C ASN A 149 23.68 35.24 -1.12
N ILE A 150 22.46 35.37 -0.62
CA ILE A 150 21.92 34.54 0.47
C ILE A 150 21.03 33.45 -0.13
N ILE A 151 21.35 32.19 0.16
CA ILE A 151 20.52 31.02 -0.18
C ILE A 151 19.67 30.69 1.04
N LYS A 152 18.34 30.74 0.87
CA LYS A 152 17.40 30.33 1.93
C LYS A 152 17.17 28.83 1.82
N VAL A 153 17.46 28.12 2.90
CA VAL A 153 17.21 26.68 3.04
C VAL A 153 16.32 26.44 4.24
N VAL A 154 15.42 25.46 4.14
CA VAL A 154 14.53 25.03 5.22
C VAL A 154 14.70 23.55 5.47
N LYS A 155 14.49 23.15 6.73
CA LYS A 155 14.45 21.74 7.12
C LYS A 155 13.01 21.24 7.00
N ARG A 156 12.79 20.18 6.21
CA ARG A 156 11.48 19.54 6.01
C ARG A 156 11.62 18.03 6.11
N LYS A 157 10.50 17.34 6.31
CA LYS A 157 10.46 15.87 6.23
C LYS A 157 10.55 15.45 4.76
N LYS A 158 11.24 14.35 4.48
CA LYS A 158 11.50 13.90 3.11
C LYS A 158 10.19 13.73 2.32
N TYR A 159 9.19 13.08 2.91
CA TYR A 159 7.88 12.84 2.27
C TYR A 159 7.13 14.12 1.86
N GLU A 160 7.38 15.27 2.51
CA GLU A 160 6.72 16.55 2.21
C GLU A 160 7.19 17.15 0.87
N SER A 161 8.22 16.58 0.25
CA SER A 161 8.79 17.06 -1.01
C SER A 161 8.26 16.35 -2.25
N TRP A 162 7.48 15.29 -2.07
CA TRP A 162 7.04 14.41 -3.16
C TRP A 162 5.75 14.92 -3.79
N ASN A 163 5.55 14.63 -5.07
CA ASN A 163 4.26 14.79 -5.73
C ASN A 163 3.78 13.42 -6.25
N ASN A 164 2.50 13.34 -6.63
CA ASN A 164 1.91 12.09 -7.10
C ASN A 164 2.44 11.65 -8.46
N GLU A 165 2.82 12.59 -9.33
CA GLU A 165 3.35 12.27 -10.67
C GLU A 165 4.69 11.52 -10.55
N ASP A 166 5.61 12.01 -9.71
CA ASP A 166 6.89 11.36 -9.44
C ASP A 166 6.71 9.94 -8.89
N ALA A 167 5.61 9.68 -8.15
CA ALA A 167 5.31 8.37 -7.60
C ALA A 167 4.82 7.41 -8.69
N LEU A 168 3.95 7.88 -9.60
CA LEU A 168 3.48 7.10 -10.75
C LEU A 168 4.65 6.79 -11.70
N ASP A 169 5.50 7.77 -11.98
CA ASP A 169 6.70 7.58 -12.81
C ASP A 169 7.61 6.48 -12.24
N LEU A 170 7.81 6.44 -10.92
CA LEU A 170 8.62 5.39 -10.29
C LEU A 170 7.94 4.02 -10.35
N ILE A 171 6.61 3.96 -10.22
CA ILE A 171 5.88 2.70 -10.36
C ILE A 171 6.02 2.17 -11.79
N ASP A 172 5.80 3.02 -12.79
CA ASP A 172 5.93 2.65 -14.20
C ASP A 172 7.36 2.18 -14.54
N GLU A 173 8.39 2.90 -14.07
CA GLU A 173 9.80 2.50 -14.24
C GLU A 173 10.07 1.09 -13.66
N VAL A 174 9.51 0.78 -12.48
CA VAL A 174 9.70 -0.54 -11.87
C VAL A 174 8.91 -1.61 -12.61
N LEU A 175 7.67 -1.33 -13.01
CA LEU A 175 6.85 -2.29 -13.74
C LEU A 175 7.43 -2.61 -15.12
N ASP A 176 8.11 -1.66 -15.76
CA ASP A 176 8.83 -1.89 -17.03
C ASP A 176 10.02 -2.86 -16.88
N ASP A 177 10.62 -2.97 -15.68
CA ASP A 177 11.73 -3.89 -15.40
C ASP A 177 11.26 -5.34 -15.20
N TYR A 178 9.96 -5.58 -15.01
CA TYR A 178 9.39 -6.91 -14.80
C TYR A 178 8.39 -7.28 -15.89
N SER A 179 8.48 -8.52 -16.37
CA SER A 179 7.57 -9.02 -17.40
C SER A 179 6.14 -9.27 -16.91
N SER A 180 5.96 -9.42 -15.59
CA SER A 180 4.68 -9.65 -14.93
C SER A 180 4.77 -9.42 -13.42
N ILE A 181 3.62 -9.37 -12.74
CA ILE A 181 3.56 -9.36 -11.27
C ILE A 181 4.20 -10.61 -10.64
N GLN A 182 4.16 -11.75 -11.33
CA GLN A 182 4.80 -12.97 -10.88
C GLN A 182 6.33 -12.86 -10.95
N ASP A 183 6.84 -12.32 -12.05
CA ASP A 183 8.27 -12.05 -12.22
C ASP A 183 8.77 -11.09 -11.13
N MET A 184 7.98 -10.06 -10.82
CA MET A 184 8.23 -9.17 -9.70
C MET A 184 8.20 -9.92 -8.36
N TRP A 185 7.24 -10.81 -8.14
CA TRP A 185 7.17 -11.61 -6.90
C TRP A 185 8.41 -12.50 -6.72
N GLU A 186 8.94 -13.09 -7.78
CA GLU A 186 10.08 -14.01 -7.70
C GLU A 186 11.41 -13.31 -7.50
N ASN A 187 11.59 -12.13 -8.12
CA ASN A 187 12.89 -11.47 -8.23
C ASN A 187 13.10 -10.28 -7.29
N LEU A 188 12.06 -9.87 -6.56
CA LEU A 188 12.09 -8.73 -5.64
C LEU A 188 12.29 -9.16 -4.17
#